data_AF-A0A815GA11-F1
#
_entry.id   AF-A0A815GA11-F1
#
_cell.length_a   1.000
_cell.length_b   1.000
_cell.length_c   1.000
_cell.angle_alpha   90.00
_cell.angle_beta   90.00
_cell.angle_gamma   90.00
#
_symmetry.space_group_name_H-M   'P 1'
#
loop_
_entity.id
_entity.type
_entity.pdbx_description
1 polymer ?
#
loop_
_entity_poly.entity_id
_entity_poly.type
_entity_poly.pdbx_seq_one_letter_code
_entity_poly.pdbx_strand_id
1 'polypeptide(L)'
;MDASRKALFQSPHVPTVEPAMTTMSTTNNNAMILNTIELENATQFYRSETEKELHTQHLQKIRENIQSLSADAWLYQDPDKLIDKIYEMNLCKISDILPLINDKESCLEHKCEKVLVPVPPSQIGKVKSSIKRILEESSNEITKKLNGFLLAIGKIHLLSNVGQTFQDEPTLWVPVKFSFVLFVPERGRRVRAIVSKLGKKHIACLIHSRFNASFHRDTIPPVYHNFVFKLGQSVLLEIIECDVVDKILDIKTTLVEVKRK
;
A
#
# COMPACT_ATOMS: atom_id res chain seq x y z
N MET A 1 -50.43 13.01 9.33
CA MET A 1 -49.30 12.33 8.66
C MET A 1 -48.62 11.46 9.69
N ASP A 2 -49.10 10.24 9.87
CA ASP A 2 -48.32 9.04 10.20
C ASP A 2 -49.29 7.86 10.36
N ALA A 3 -48.77 6.64 10.42
CA ALA A 3 -49.47 5.35 10.56
C ALA A 3 -49.76 4.61 9.24
N SER A 4 -48.69 4.30 8.50
CA SER A 4 -48.69 3.17 7.56
C SER A 4 -47.39 2.37 7.68
N ARG A 5 -47.12 1.84 8.88
CA ARG A 5 -46.11 0.79 9.13
C ARG A 5 -46.48 -0.03 10.36
N LYS A 6 -47.48 -0.91 10.26
CA LYS A 6 -47.74 -1.97 11.26
C LYS A 6 -48.68 -3.04 10.70
N ALA A 7 -48.20 -3.79 9.71
CA ALA A 7 -48.84 -5.02 9.29
C ALA A 7 -47.81 -5.89 8.57
N LEU A 8 -47.06 -6.70 9.31
CA LEU A 8 -46.27 -7.81 8.72
C LEU A 8 -46.03 -8.98 9.68
N PHE A 9 -46.53 -8.93 10.92
CA PHE A 9 -46.51 -10.08 11.82
C PHE A 9 -47.80 -10.13 12.65
N GLN A 10 -48.80 -10.83 12.13
CA GLN A 10 -49.87 -11.40 12.94
C GLN A 10 -49.87 -12.91 12.69
N SER A 11 -49.65 -13.69 13.75
CA SER A 11 -49.81 -15.15 13.71
C SER A 11 -51.29 -15.50 13.47
N PRO A 12 -51.60 -16.59 12.74
CA PRO A 12 -52.98 -17.01 12.57
C PRO A 12 -53.56 -17.50 13.89
N HIS A 13 -54.75 -17.02 14.21
CA HIS A 13 -55.55 -17.49 15.33
C HIS A 13 -56.07 -18.90 15.02
N VAL A 14 -55.66 -19.89 15.81
CA VAL A 14 -56.21 -21.26 15.72
C VAL A 14 -57.53 -21.29 16.50
N PRO A 15 -58.65 -21.77 15.91
CA PRO A 15 -59.90 -21.90 16.63
C PRO A 15 -59.88 -23.14 17.54
N THR A 16 -60.32 -22.96 18.79
CA THR A 16 -60.47 -24.00 19.80
C THR A 16 -61.63 -24.92 19.42
N VAL A 17 -61.34 -26.20 19.16
CA VAL A 17 -62.36 -27.25 18.99
C VAL A 17 -62.36 -28.13 20.23
N GLU A 18 -63.52 -28.21 20.91
CA GLU A 18 -63.76 -29.12 22.04
C GLU A 18 -63.75 -30.60 21.58
N PRO A 19 -63.14 -31.53 22.33
CA PRO A 19 -63.13 -32.93 21.94
C PRO A 19 -64.37 -33.67 22.47
N ALA A 20 -65.20 -34.16 21.55
CA ALA A 20 -66.16 -35.23 21.85
C ALA A 20 -65.40 -36.57 21.96
N MET A 21 -65.62 -37.28 23.07
CA MET A 21 -65.10 -38.63 23.30
C MET A 21 -65.63 -39.60 22.24
N THR A 22 -64.72 -40.29 21.55
CA THR A 22 -65.00 -41.61 20.96
C THR A 22 -63.80 -42.50 21.21
N THR A 23 -64.00 -43.43 22.15
CA THR A 23 -63.11 -44.54 22.45
C THR A 23 -63.12 -45.50 21.26
N MET A 24 -61.95 -45.76 20.66
CA MET A 24 -61.49 -47.05 20.09
C MET A 24 -60.09 -46.85 19.44
N SER A 25 -59.15 -47.76 19.76
CA SER A 25 -57.79 -47.89 19.17
C SER A 25 -56.70 -46.86 19.58
N THR A 26 -56.32 -46.81 20.85
CA THR A 26 -55.21 -45.97 21.35
C THR A 26 -53.81 -46.58 21.20
N THR A 27 -53.68 -47.90 21.07
CA THR A 27 -52.35 -48.56 21.06
C THR A 27 -51.66 -48.54 19.70
N ASN A 28 -52.43 -48.57 18.59
CA ASN A 28 -51.86 -48.65 17.24
C ASN A 28 -51.44 -47.26 16.70
N ASN A 29 -52.19 -46.21 17.06
CA ASN A 29 -51.90 -44.84 16.62
C ASN A 29 -50.66 -44.26 17.30
N ASN A 30 -50.42 -44.57 18.58
CA ASN A 30 -49.24 -44.08 19.31
C ASN A 30 -47.93 -44.69 18.77
N ALA A 31 -47.96 -45.97 18.39
CA ALA A 31 -46.81 -46.64 17.75
C ALA A 31 -46.51 -46.08 16.35
N MET A 32 -47.55 -45.75 15.58
CA MET A 32 -47.40 -45.15 14.26
C MET A 32 -46.86 -43.72 14.34
N ILE A 33 -47.30 -42.93 15.32
CA ILE A 33 -46.81 -41.56 15.58
C ILE A 33 -45.34 -41.58 16.03
N LEU A 34 -44.97 -42.48 16.94
CA LEU A 34 -43.57 -42.64 17.40
C LEU A 34 -42.64 -43.00 16.25
N ASN A 35 -43.02 -43.98 15.41
CA ASN A 35 -42.24 -44.34 14.22
C ASN A 35 -42.10 -43.17 13.22
N THR A 36 -43.14 -42.34 13.09
CA THR A 36 -43.11 -41.18 12.18
C THR A 36 -42.15 -40.11 12.70
N ILE A 37 -42.16 -39.84 14.02
CA ILE A 37 -41.24 -38.89 14.66
C ILE A 37 -39.79 -39.38 14.58
N GLU A 38 -39.55 -40.67 14.81
CA GLU A 38 -38.20 -41.27 14.68
C GLU A 38 -37.68 -41.16 13.25
N LEU A 39 -38.54 -41.41 12.25
CA LEU A 39 -38.18 -41.28 10.84
C LEU A 39 -37.90 -39.81 10.47
N GLU A 40 -38.71 -38.86 10.94
CA GLU A 40 -38.49 -37.43 10.70
C GLU A 40 -37.20 -36.92 11.37
N ASN A 41 -36.92 -37.34 12.60
CA ASN A 41 -35.69 -37.01 13.31
C ASN A 41 -34.46 -37.58 12.61
N ALA A 42 -34.53 -38.84 12.15
CA ALA A 42 -33.47 -39.45 11.35
C ALA A 42 -33.27 -38.67 10.04
N THR A 43 -34.35 -38.29 9.36
CA THR A 43 -34.30 -37.54 8.09
C THR A 43 -33.72 -36.14 8.28
N GLN A 44 -34.06 -35.44 9.36
CA GLN A 44 -33.46 -34.15 9.73
C GLN A 44 -31.97 -34.29 10.07
N PHE A 45 -31.62 -35.33 10.82
CA PHE A 45 -30.23 -35.62 11.16
C PHE A 45 -29.38 -35.81 9.90
N TYR A 46 -29.81 -36.70 8.98
CA TYR A 46 -29.14 -36.93 7.71
C TYR A 46 -29.05 -35.67 6.83
N ARG A 47 -30.12 -34.86 6.74
CA ARG A 47 -30.07 -33.57 6.02
C ARG A 47 -29.02 -32.64 6.60
N SER A 48 -28.99 -32.48 7.93
CA SER A 48 -28.00 -31.63 8.60
C SER A 48 -26.56 -32.10 8.36
N GLU A 49 -26.34 -33.41 8.32
CA GLU A 49 -25.03 -34.00 8.09
C GLU A 49 -24.58 -33.78 6.63
N THR A 50 -25.49 -33.98 5.66
CA THR A 50 -25.21 -33.69 4.25
C THR A 50 -24.95 -32.21 3.98
N GLU A 51 -25.61 -31.29 4.68
CA GLU A 51 -25.36 -29.86 4.57
C GLU A 51 -24.00 -29.47 5.15
N LYS A 52 -23.61 -30.04 6.29
CA LYS A 52 -22.26 -29.87 6.85
C LYS A 52 -21.20 -30.41 5.90
N GLU A 53 -21.44 -31.58 5.30
CA GLU A 53 -20.50 -32.20 4.38
C GLU A 53 -20.38 -31.39 3.08
N LEU A 54 -21.50 -30.92 2.52
CA LEU A 54 -21.52 -30.02 1.36
C LEU A 54 -20.80 -28.70 1.66
N HIS A 55 -21.03 -28.11 2.84
CA HIS A 55 -20.32 -26.91 3.27
C HIS A 55 -18.81 -27.16 3.40
N THR A 56 -18.42 -28.29 3.97
CA THR A 56 -17.01 -28.68 4.12
C THR A 56 -16.34 -28.88 2.76
N GLN A 57 -17.02 -29.54 1.82
CA GLN A 57 -16.55 -29.71 0.44
C GLN A 57 -16.43 -28.37 -0.29
N HIS A 58 -17.40 -27.46 -0.09
CA HIS A 58 -17.36 -26.12 -0.66
C HIS A 58 -16.16 -25.32 -0.13
N LEU A 59 -15.92 -25.35 1.18
CA LEU A 59 -14.75 -24.71 1.80
C LEU A 59 -13.44 -25.33 1.32
N GLN A 60 -13.38 -26.65 1.16
CA GLN A 60 -12.21 -27.34 0.64
C GLN A 60 -11.92 -26.93 -0.81
N LYS A 61 -12.94 -26.84 -1.65
CA LYS A 61 -12.83 -26.38 -3.05
C LYS A 61 -12.39 -24.91 -3.13
N ILE A 62 -12.90 -24.05 -2.24
CA ILE A 62 -12.41 -22.67 -2.09
C ILE A 62 -10.93 -22.68 -1.70
N ARG A 63 -10.52 -23.54 -0.77
CA ARG A 63 -9.13 -23.64 -0.31
C ARG A 63 -8.18 -24.07 -1.42
N GLU A 64 -8.58 -25.06 -2.22
CA GLU A 64 -7.83 -25.55 -3.39
C GLU A 64 -7.74 -24.49 -4.49
N ASN A 65 -8.83 -23.73 -4.73
CA ASN A 65 -8.81 -22.58 -5.64
C ASN A 65 -7.87 -21.48 -5.13
N ILE A 66 -7.87 -21.18 -3.82
CA ILE A 66 -6.94 -20.20 -3.22
C ILE A 66 -5.49 -20.68 -3.32
N GLN A 67 -5.23 -21.97 -3.09
CA GLN A 67 -3.88 -22.56 -3.16
C GLN A 67 -3.34 -22.60 -4.60
N SER A 68 -4.16 -22.94 -5.58
CA SER A 68 -3.79 -22.89 -7.01
C SER A 68 -3.57 -21.43 -7.47
N LEU A 69 -4.39 -20.48 -7.02
CA LEU A 69 -4.15 -19.04 -7.21
C LEU A 69 -2.86 -18.58 -6.51
N SER A 70 -2.50 -19.15 -5.36
CA SER A 70 -1.28 -18.81 -4.64
C SER A 70 -0.01 -19.38 -5.29
N ALA A 71 -0.11 -20.53 -5.96
CA ALA A 71 1.00 -21.17 -6.65
C ALA A 71 1.33 -20.47 -7.99
N ASP A 72 0.30 -20.03 -8.74
CA ASP A 72 0.51 -19.50 -10.10
C ASP A 72 0.32 -17.98 -10.26
N ALA A 73 -0.22 -17.23 -9.27
CA ALA A 73 -0.61 -15.82 -9.50
C ALA A 73 0.07 -14.75 -8.61
N TRP A 74 0.96 -15.10 -7.68
CA TRP A 74 1.55 -14.11 -6.76
C TRP A 74 3.07 -14.03 -6.74
N LEU A 75 3.78 -14.71 -7.64
CA LEU A 75 5.09 -14.19 -8.04
C LEU A 75 4.83 -12.86 -8.73
N TYR A 76 5.19 -11.76 -8.05
CA TYR A 76 5.18 -10.41 -8.59
C TYR A 76 5.93 -10.42 -9.92
N GLN A 77 5.20 -10.59 -11.03
CA GLN A 77 5.71 -10.31 -12.35
C GLN A 77 5.92 -8.80 -12.40
N ASP A 78 7.19 -8.47 -12.18
CA ASP A 78 7.86 -7.22 -12.41
C ASP A 78 7.31 -5.99 -11.66
N PRO A 79 7.82 -5.67 -10.45
CA PRO A 79 7.49 -4.41 -9.77
C PRO A 79 7.78 -3.18 -10.64
N ASP A 80 8.68 -3.29 -11.63
CA ASP A 80 9.05 -2.20 -12.53
C ASP A 80 7.86 -1.71 -13.38
N LYS A 81 6.92 -2.60 -13.76
CA LYS A 81 5.71 -2.20 -14.49
C LYS A 81 4.69 -1.43 -13.66
N LEU A 82 4.69 -1.62 -12.34
CA LEU A 82 3.85 -0.84 -11.42
C LEU A 82 4.46 0.54 -11.20
N ILE A 83 5.79 0.60 -11.09
CA ILE A 83 6.57 1.83 -10.97
C ILE A 83 6.38 2.69 -12.22
N ASP A 84 6.39 2.09 -13.42
CA ASP A 84 6.16 2.77 -14.71
C ASP A 84 4.83 3.51 -14.82
N LYS A 85 3.80 3.10 -14.06
CA LYS A 85 2.50 3.78 -14.01
C LYS A 85 2.37 4.82 -12.89
N ILE A 86 3.27 4.85 -11.92
CA ILE A 86 3.31 5.83 -10.80
C ILE A 86 4.07 7.12 -11.23
N TYR A 87 4.54 7.19 -12.49
CA TYR A 87 5.35 8.28 -13.05
C TYR A 87 4.72 9.68 -13.08
N GLU A 88 3.48 9.86 -12.64
CA GLU A 88 2.95 11.20 -12.37
C GLU A 88 3.61 11.86 -11.13
N MET A 89 4.33 11.08 -10.30
CA MET A 89 5.10 11.57 -9.15
C MET A 89 6.53 12.05 -9.47
N ASN A 90 6.94 12.08 -10.74
CA ASN A 90 8.30 12.43 -11.17
C ASN A 90 9.41 11.65 -10.42
N LEU A 91 9.20 10.39 -10.02
CA LEU A 91 10.22 9.61 -9.32
C LEU A 91 11.34 9.17 -10.27
N CYS A 92 12.54 8.98 -9.73
CA CYS A 92 13.67 8.46 -10.49
C CYS A 92 13.62 6.92 -10.57
N LYS A 93 14.20 6.36 -11.63
CA LYS A 93 14.36 4.91 -11.76
C LYS A 93 15.29 4.38 -10.67
N ILE A 94 14.88 3.31 -10.02
CA ILE A 94 15.69 2.72 -8.96
C ILE A 94 17.02 2.17 -9.49
N SER A 95 17.06 1.67 -10.73
CA SER A 95 18.28 1.19 -11.41
C SER A 95 19.40 2.23 -11.39
N ASP A 96 19.03 3.50 -11.57
CA ASP A 96 19.98 4.60 -11.73
C ASP A 96 20.51 5.07 -10.35
N ILE A 97 19.74 4.79 -9.29
CA ILE A 97 20.01 5.24 -7.93
C ILE A 97 20.69 4.17 -7.07
N LEU A 98 20.45 2.89 -7.34
CA LEU A 98 21.05 1.78 -6.61
C LEU A 98 22.57 1.92 -6.41
N PRO A 99 23.36 2.32 -7.44
CA PRO A 99 24.80 2.52 -7.27
C PRO A 99 25.16 3.65 -6.29
N LEU A 100 24.28 4.63 -6.13
CA LEU A 100 24.50 5.84 -5.34
C LEU A 100 24.16 5.66 -3.85
N ILE A 101 23.38 4.64 -3.48
CA ILE A 101 22.93 4.45 -2.09
C ILE A 101 24.12 4.24 -1.13
N ASN A 102 25.17 3.57 -1.59
CA ASN A 102 26.36 3.30 -0.77
C ASN A 102 27.40 4.43 -0.80
N ASP A 103 27.16 5.46 -1.61
CA ASP A 103 28.06 6.58 -1.75
C ASP A 103 27.83 7.61 -0.65
N LYS A 104 28.86 7.93 0.14
CA LYS A 104 28.75 8.90 1.23
C LYS A 104 28.41 10.31 0.74
N GLU A 105 28.75 10.62 -0.52
CA GLU A 105 28.51 11.92 -1.14
C GLU A 105 27.18 11.98 -1.93
N SER A 106 26.32 10.96 -1.78
CA SER A 106 24.99 10.98 -2.38
C SER A 106 23.93 11.55 -1.43
N CYS A 107 24.19 11.56 -0.12
CA CYS A 107 23.21 11.89 0.92
C CYS A 107 21.88 11.11 0.74
N LEU A 108 21.97 9.88 0.24
CA LEU A 108 20.82 9.00 0.07
C LEU A 108 20.67 8.07 1.27
N GLU A 109 19.42 7.84 1.64
CA GLU A 109 19.06 6.86 2.65
C GLU A 109 18.04 5.87 2.09
N HIS A 110 18.28 4.60 2.35
CA HIS A 110 17.31 3.55 2.11
C HIS A 110 16.48 3.33 3.37
N LYS A 111 15.16 3.49 3.28
CA LYS A 111 14.23 3.22 4.38
C LYS A 111 13.20 2.18 3.99
N CYS A 112 12.86 1.32 4.94
CA CYS A 112 11.84 0.30 4.77
C CYS A 112 10.73 0.49 5.78
N GLU A 113 9.50 0.70 5.32
CA GLU A 113 8.34 0.89 6.19
C GLU A 113 7.31 -0.21 5.99
N LYS A 114 6.64 -0.59 7.07
CA LYS A 114 5.48 -1.48 7.01
C LYS A 114 4.22 -0.63 7.19
N VAL A 115 3.29 -0.76 6.26
CA VAL A 115 2.05 0.03 6.24
C VAL A 115 0.88 -0.92 5.99
N LEU A 116 -0.23 -0.70 6.71
CA LEU A 116 -1.50 -1.34 6.40
C LEU A 116 -2.17 -0.54 5.29
N VAL A 117 -2.30 -1.15 4.12
CA VAL A 117 -2.91 -0.55 2.93
C VAL A 117 -4.40 -0.89 2.93
N PRO A 118 -5.31 0.12 2.96
CA PRO A 118 -6.73 -0.12 2.79
C PRO A 118 -7.06 -0.51 1.35
N VAL A 119 -7.72 -1.65 1.19
CA VAL A 119 -8.24 -2.17 -0.07
C VAL A 119 -9.77 -2.20 0.04
N PRO A 120 -10.48 -1.27 -0.62
CA PRO A 120 -11.94 -1.27 -0.59
C PRO A 120 -12.50 -2.52 -1.29
N PRO A 121 -13.75 -2.94 -0.98
CA PRO A 121 -14.38 -4.11 -1.59
C PRO A 121 -14.34 -4.13 -3.12
N SER A 122 -14.52 -2.95 -3.74
CA SER A 122 -14.49 -2.77 -5.20
C SER A 122 -13.11 -3.03 -5.84
N GLN A 123 -12.05 -3.09 -5.03
CA GLN A 123 -10.66 -3.31 -5.44
C GLN A 123 -10.09 -4.62 -4.91
N ILE A 124 -10.92 -5.52 -4.37
CA ILE A 124 -10.48 -6.88 -4.02
C ILE A 124 -9.98 -7.58 -5.30
N GLY A 125 -8.82 -8.22 -5.21
CA GLY A 125 -8.09 -8.76 -6.37
C GLY A 125 -7.26 -7.73 -7.14
N LYS A 126 -7.37 -6.43 -6.80
CA LYS A 126 -6.65 -5.31 -7.43
C LYS A 126 -5.79 -4.54 -6.43
N VAL A 127 -5.13 -5.24 -5.50
CA VAL A 127 -4.29 -4.65 -4.44
C VAL A 127 -3.25 -3.66 -5.00
N LYS A 128 -2.69 -3.95 -6.18
CA LYS A 128 -1.76 -3.07 -6.91
C LYS A 128 -2.33 -1.66 -7.14
N SER A 129 -3.59 -1.55 -7.52
CA SER A 129 -4.27 -0.27 -7.77
C SER A 129 -4.45 0.52 -6.47
N SER A 130 -4.83 -0.15 -5.38
CA SER A 130 -4.95 0.50 -4.07
C SER A 130 -3.60 1.00 -3.55
N ILE A 131 -2.54 0.19 -3.68
CA ILE A 131 -1.18 0.60 -3.31
C ILE A 131 -0.75 1.84 -4.11
N LYS A 132 -0.94 1.82 -5.42
CA LYS A 132 -0.61 2.96 -6.30
C LYS A 132 -1.32 4.23 -5.84
N ARG A 133 -2.62 4.17 -5.63
CA ARG A 133 -3.44 5.30 -5.18
C ARG A 133 -2.93 5.89 -3.87
N ILE A 134 -2.63 5.04 -2.87
CA ILE A 134 -2.12 5.51 -1.57
C ILE A 134 -0.78 6.20 -1.74
N LEU A 135 0.14 5.66 -2.55
CA LEU A 135 1.44 6.29 -2.79
C LEU A 135 1.30 7.67 -3.44
N GLU A 136 0.36 7.82 -4.38
CA GLU A 136 0.06 9.09 -5.06
C GLU A 136 -0.53 10.12 -4.08
N GLU A 137 -1.56 9.71 -3.33
CA GLU A 137 -2.26 10.56 -2.35
C GLU A 137 -1.35 10.97 -1.17
N SER A 138 -0.48 10.08 -0.70
CA SER A 138 0.33 10.28 0.52
C SER A 138 1.77 10.70 0.27
N SER A 139 2.18 10.95 -0.97
CA SER A 139 3.57 11.30 -1.34
C SER A 139 4.20 12.41 -0.48
N ASN A 140 3.46 13.48 -0.22
CA ASN A 140 3.88 14.60 0.63
C ASN A 140 3.96 14.19 2.11
N GLU A 141 3.04 13.36 2.58
CA GLU A 141 3.02 12.86 3.96
C GLU A 141 4.15 11.87 4.21
N ILE A 142 4.47 11.03 3.23
CA ILE A 142 5.62 10.10 3.25
C ILE A 142 6.92 10.91 3.42
N THR A 143 7.10 11.98 2.65
CA THR A 143 8.26 12.87 2.77
C THR A 143 8.40 13.43 4.19
N LYS A 144 7.29 13.93 4.76
CA LYS A 144 7.25 14.45 6.13
C LYS A 144 7.51 13.37 7.18
N LYS A 145 6.90 12.19 7.04
CA LYS A 145 7.03 11.07 7.98
C LYS A 145 8.44 10.49 7.98
N LEU A 146 9.08 10.43 6.82
CA LEU A 146 10.40 9.82 6.67
C LEU A 146 11.57 10.78 6.84
N ASN A 147 11.30 12.07 7.12
CA ASN A 147 12.29 13.14 7.27
C ASN A 147 13.27 13.19 6.07
N GLY A 148 12.74 13.17 4.84
CA GLY A 148 13.57 13.18 3.65
C GLY A 148 12.77 13.32 2.37
N PHE A 149 13.43 13.70 1.29
CA PHE A 149 12.81 13.92 -0.01
C PHE A 149 12.73 12.62 -0.80
N LEU A 150 11.51 12.18 -1.12
CA LEU A 150 11.30 10.93 -1.85
C LEU A 150 11.93 11.03 -3.25
N LEU A 151 12.91 10.17 -3.51
CA LEU A 151 13.63 10.12 -4.78
C LEU A 151 13.19 8.93 -5.63
N ALA A 152 13.07 7.75 -5.01
CA ALA A 152 12.57 6.54 -5.67
C ALA A 152 11.81 5.64 -4.70
N ILE A 153 10.89 4.85 -5.26
CA ILE A 153 10.25 3.74 -4.58
C ILE A 153 10.89 2.47 -5.11
N GLY A 154 11.34 1.62 -4.20
CA GLY A 154 11.92 0.32 -4.52
C GLY A 154 10.92 -0.81 -4.44
N LYS A 155 11.39 -1.96 -3.97
CA LYS A 155 10.56 -3.15 -3.90
C LYS A 155 9.38 -2.96 -2.95
N ILE A 156 8.19 -3.30 -3.43
CA ILE A 156 6.97 -3.38 -2.66
C ILE A 156 6.71 -4.85 -2.38
N HIS A 157 6.68 -5.21 -1.11
CA HIS A 157 6.47 -6.59 -0.67
C HIS A 157 5.16 -6.71 0.07
N LEU A 158 4.26 -7.51 -0.47
CA LEU A 158 3.09 -7.97 0.25
C LEU A 158 3.56 -8.87 1.40
N LEU A 159 3.24 -8.51 2.64
CA LEU A 159 3.67 -9.29 3.81
C LEU A 159 2.73 -10.46 4.12
N SER A 160 1.51 -10.42 3.58
CA SER A 160 0.48 -11.43 3.78
C SER A 160 -0.42 -11.52 2.55
N ASN A 161 -0.75 -12.75 2.14
CA ASN A 161 -1.76 -13.02 1.10
C ASN A 161 -3.20 -12.91 1.63
N VAL A 162 -3.37 -12.74 2.95
CA VAL A 162 -4.65 -12.46 3.60
C VAL A 162 -4.63 -11.08 4.23
N GLY A 163 -5.71 -10.32 4.03
CA GLY A 163 -5.92 -9.05 4.71
C GLY A 163 -6.78 -9.22 5.96
N GLN A 164 -6.84 -8.17 6.77
CA GLN A 164 -7.64 -8.11 7.98
C GLN A 164 -8.79 -7.12 7.76
N THR A 165 -9.97 -7.43 8.26
CA THR A 165 -11.07 -6.47 8.36
C THR A 165 -11.20 -6.06 9.81
N PHE A 166 -11.41 -4.77 10.07
CA PHE A 166 -11.76 -4.29 11.40
C PHE A 166 -13.28 -4.23 11.55
N GLN A 167 -13.78 -4.35 12.78
CA GLN A 167 -15.21 -4.49 13.07
C GLN A 167 -16.03 -3.39 12.37
N ASP A 168 -17.10 -3.83 11.68
CA ASP A 168 -18.06 -3.02 10.92
C ASP A 168 -17.54 -2.27 9.68
N GLU A 169 -16.26 -2.43 9.31
CA GLU A 169 -15.71 -1.86 8.07
C GLU A 169 -15.52 -2.93 6.99
N PRO A 170 -16.10 -2.77 5.77
CA PRO A 170 -15.91 -3.73 4.69
C PRO A 170 -14.52 -3.62 4.02
N THR A 171 -13.68 -2.68 4.46
CA THR A 171 -12.33 -2.47 3.94
C THR A 171 -11.39 -3.59 4.38
N LEU A 172 -10.67 -4.15 3.42
CA LEU A 172 -9.63 -5.13 3.67
C LEU A 172 -8.29 -4.40 3.89
N TRP A 173 -7.69 -4.56 5.06
CA TRP A 173 -6.41 -3.98 5.42
C TRP A 173 -5.29 -4.97 5.17
N VAL A 174 -4.38 -4.61 4.28
CA VAL A 174 -3.36 -5.53 3.77
C VAL A 174 -1.98 -5.03 4.21
N PRO A 175 -1.18 -5.83 4.93
CA PRO A 175 0.15 -5.41 5.36
C PRO A 175 1.12 -5.44 4.16
N VAL A 176 1.70 -4.28 3.87
CA VAL A 176 2.66 -4.08 2.77
C VAL A 176 3.92 -3.47 3.32
N LYS A 177 5.08 -4.00 2.92
CA LYS A 177 6.39 -3.40 3.17
C LYS A 177 6.81 -2.61 1.94
N PHE A 178 7.06 -1.33 2.14
CA PHE A 178 7.60 -0.42 1.14
C PHE A 178 9.10 -0.22 1.36
N SER A 179 9.83 -0.14 0.26
CA SER A 179 11.21 0.29 0.20
C SER A 179 11.24 1.69 -0.41
N PHE A 180 11.87 2.64 0.26
CA PHE A 180 12.02 4.02 -0.20
C PHE A 180 13.49 4.37 -0.30
N VAL A 181 13.84 5.16 -1.30
CA VAL A 181 15.12 5.86 -1.38
C VAL A 181 14.84 7.34 -1.23
N LEU A 182 15.43 7.92 -0.19
CA LEU A 182 15.23 9.30 0.20
C LEU A 182 16.53 10.06 -0.03
N PHE A 183 16.40 11.30 -0.48
CA PHE A 183 17.47 12.28 -0.38
C PHE A 183 17.32 13.04 0.93
N VAL A 184 18.34 12.97 1.78
CA VAL A 184 18.35 13.55 3.13
C VAL A 184 19.49 14.57 3.20
N PRO A 185 19.25 15.80 2.72
CA PRO A 185 20.25 16.85 2.77
C PRO A 185 20.34 17.41 4.19
N GLU A 186 21.54 17.44 4.73
CA GLU A 186 21.81 18.01 6.06
C GLU A 186 22.96 18.99 5.96
N ARG A 187 22.90 20.07 6.76
CA ARG A 187 23.97 21.06 6.84
C ARG A 187 25.30 20.40 7.21
N GLY A 188 26.36 20.78 6.50
CA GLY A 188 27.71 20.24 6.66
C GLY A 188 27.96 18.93 5.90
N ARG A 189 26.95 18.27 5.35
CA ARG A 189 27.17 17.10 4.49
C ARG A 189 27.67 17.53 3.12
N ARG A 190 28.48 16.67 2.51
CA ARG A 190 29.00 16.86 1.17
C ARG A 190 28.18 16.07 0.16
N VAL A 191 27.91 16.69 -0.98
CA VAL A 191 27.08 16.11 -2.02
C VAL A 191 27.64 16.41 -3.41
N ARG A 192 27.62 15.40 -4.29
CA ARG A 192 27.98 15.59 -5.69
C ARG A 192 26.83 16.21 -6.47
N ALA A 193 27.16 17.20 -7.28
CA ALA A 193 26.20 17.87 -8.16
C ALA A 193 26.79 18.11 -9.56
N ILE A 194 25.91 18.33 -10.52
CA ILE A 194 26.26 18.66 -11.90
C ILE A 194 25.89 20.11 -12.18
N VAL A 195 26.84 20.90 -12.67
CA VAL A 195 26.61 22.30 -13.06
C VAL A 195 25.54 22.35 -14.17
N SER A 196 24.41 23.00 -13.87
CA SER A 196 23.26 23.11 -14.77
C SER A 196 23.14 24.51 -15.39
N LYS A 197 23.57 25.56 -14.68
CA LYS A 197 23.53 26.95 -15.19
C LYS A 197 24.67 27.80 -14.63
N LEU A 198 25.22 28.65 -15.47
CA LEU A 198 26.26 29.61 -15.10
C LEU A 198 25.66 31.02 -14.99
N GLY A 199 25.51 31.52 -13.77
CA GLY A 199 25.11 32.90 -13.51
C GLY A 199 26.31 33.83 -13.31
N LYS A 200 26.04 35.15 -13.32
CA LYS A 200 27.03 36.19 -13.02
C LYS A 200 27.47 36.18 -11.56
N LYS A 201 26.56 35.91 -10.63
CA LYS A 201 26.80 35.90 -9.17
C LYS A 201 26.80 34.50 -8.56
N HIS A 202 25.95 33.61 -9.04
CA HIS A 202 25.81 32.24 -8.55
C HIS A 202 26.00 31.23 -9.68
N ILE A 203 26.38 30.00 -9.33
CA ILE A 203 26.39 28.85 -10.22
C ILE A 203 25.31 27.88 -9.73
N ALA A 204 24.39 27.51 -10.63
CA ALA A 204 23.34 26.54 -10.33
C ALA A 204 23.80 25.13 -10.72
N CYS A 205 23.44 24.18 -9.87
CA CYS A 205 23.77 22.78 -10.00
C CYS A 205 22.51 21.92 -9.76
N LEU A 206 22.56 20.69 -10.24
CA LEU A 206 21.56 19.66 -9.97
C LEU A 206 22.19 18.52 -9.20
N ILE A 207 21.59 18.17 -8.06
CA ILE A 207 21.91 16.96 -7.30
C ILE A 207 20.96 15.86 -7.76
N HIS A 208 21.51 14.67 -8.08
CA HIS A 208 20.76 13.52 -8.62
C HIS A 208 19.88 13.88 -9.82
N SER A 209 20.30 14.86 -10.61
CA SER A 209 19.53 15.41 -11.75
C SER A 209 18.14 15.92 -11.40
N ARG A 210 17.87 16.23 -10.12
CA ARG A 210 16.53 16.56 -9.60
C ARG A 210 16.51 17.78 -8.69
N PHE A 211 17.36 17.80 -7.68
CA PHE A 211 17.29 18.84 -6.65
C PHE A 211 18.16 20.03 -7.03
N ASN A 212 17.57 21.22 -6.94
CA ASN A 212 18.27 22.45 -7.24
C ASN A 212 19.25 22.76 -6.10
N ALA A 213 20.50 23.00 -6.48
CA ALA A 213 21.51 23.50 -5.59
C ALA A 213 22.22 24.69 -6.22
N SER A 214 22.75 25.59 -5.40
CA SER A 214 23.57 26.69 -5.92
C SER A 214 24.65 27.09 -4.93
N PHE A 215 25.73 27.66 -5.47
CA PHE A 215 26.78 28.30 -4.68
C PHE A 215 27.11 29.68 -5.27
N HIS A 216 27.49 30.61 -4.39
CA HIS A 216 27.87 31.97 -4.79
C HIS A 216 29.31 31.99 -5.29
N ARG A 217 29.63 32.86 -6.26
CA ARG A 217 31.00 32.99 -6.76
C ARG A 217 31.95 33.54 -5.70
N ASP A 218 31.46 34.41 -4.83
CA ASP A 218 32.25 34.98 -3.73
C ASP A 218 32.61 33.95 -2.64
N THR A 219 31.93 32.79 -2.60
CA THR A 219 32.25 31.69 -1.67
C THR A 219 33.12 30.60 -2.31
N ILE A 220 33.59 30.82 -3.55
CA ILE A 220 34.51 29.89 -4.21
C ILE A 220 35.86 29.94 -3.48
N PRO A 221 36.45 28.79 -3.14
CA PRO A 221 37.78 28.77 -2.53
C PRO A 221 38.83 29.44 -3.43
N PRO A 222 39.83 30.17 -2.87
CA PRO A 222 40.83 30.90 -3.64
C PRO A 222 41.56 30.08 -4.72
N VAL A 223 41.73 28.77 -4.47
CA VAL A 223 42.32 27.80 -5.40
C VAL A 223 41.57 27.74 -6.74
N TYR A 224 40.29 28.09 -6.76
CA TYR A 224 39.41 28.01 -7.93
C TYR A 224 38.95 29.38 -8.47
N HIS A 225 39.51 30.52 -8.01
CA HIS A 225 39.09 31.84 -8.48
C HIS A 225 39.22 32.02 -10.01
N ASN A 226 40.28 31.46 -10.60
CA ASN A 226 40.52 31.52 -12.05
C ASN A 226 39.93 30.30 -12.79
N PHE A 227 39.14 29.47 -12.12
CA PHE A 227 38.59 28.26 -12.71
C PHE A 227 37.40 28.59 -13.61
N VAL A 228 37.45 28.10 -14.86
CA VAL A 228 36.35 28.25 -15.83
C VAL A 228 35.41 27.06 -15.71
N PHE A 229 34.28 27.26 -15.02
CA PHE A 229 33.22 26.26 -14.90
C PHE A 229 32.53 26.01 -16.24
N LYS A 230 32.15 24.76 -16.50
CA LYS A 230 31.42 24.35 -17.69
C LYS A 230 30.10 23.67 -17.32
N LEU A 231 29.11 23.77 -18.21
CA LEU A 231 27.87 23.00 -18.07
C LEU A 231 28.16 21.50 -18.10
N GLY A 232 27.42 20.73 -17.30
CA GLY A 232 27.63 19.28 -17.17
C GLY A 232 28.86 18.89 -16.35
N GLN A 233 29.54 19.84 -15.72
CA GLN A 233 30.70 19.57 -14.88
C GLN A 233 30.28 19.03 -13.51
N SER A 234 30.98 17.97 -13.04
CA SER A 234 30.77 17.43 -11.70
C SER A 234 31.57 18.22 -10.66
N VAL A 235 30.87 18.63 -9.61
CA VAL A 235 31.42 19.38 -8.48
C VAL A 235 31.01 18.70 -7.17
N LEU A 236 31.89 18.77 -6.18
CA LEU A 236 31.58 18.39 -4.80
C LEU A 236 31.24 19.66 -4.03
N LEU A 237 30.07 19.64 -3.40
CA LEU A 237 29.50 20.77 -2.69
C LEU A 237 29.32 20.41 -1.21
N GLU A 238 29.42 21.40 -0.33
CA GLU A 238 29.02 21.26 1.07
C GLU A 238 27.72 22.02 1.30
N ILE A 239 26.76 21.38 1.96
CA ILE A 239 25.44 21.94 2.21
C ILE A 239 25.52 22.96 3.35
N ILE A 240 25.14 24.20 3.08
CA ILE A 240 25.10 25.27 4.09
C ILE A 240 23.70 25.35 4.70
N GLU A 241 22.68 25.31 3.83
CA GLU A 241 21.28 25.55 4.19
C GLU A 241 20.37 24.82 3.20
N CYS A 242 19.22 24.36 3.69
CA CYS A 242 18.19 23.69 2.90
C CYS A 242 16.84 24.32 3.23
N ASP A 243 16.24 24.95 2.23
CA ASP A 243 14.96 25.63 2.36
C ASP A 243 13.95 24.97 1.41
N VAL A 244 12.69 24.82 1.85
CA VAL A 244 11.59 24.40 0.96
C VAL A 244 10.78 25.64 0.60
N VAL A 245 10.95 26.12 -0.63
CA VAL A 245 10.26 27.29 -1.17
C VAL A 245 9.27 26.82 -2.22
N ASP A 246 7.98 27.13 -2.05
CA ASP A 246 6.92 26.76 -3.00
C ASP A 246 6.87 25.26 -3.35
N LYS A 247 7.11 24.39 -2.35
CA LYS A 247 7.20 22.92 -2.49
C LYS A 247 8.42 22.43 -3.28
N ILE A 248 9.35 23.31 -3.61
CA ILE A 248 10.63 22.99 -4.24
C ILE A 248 11.72 23.08 -3.18
N LEU A 249 12.58 22.07 -3.14
CA LEU A 249 13.77 22.09 -2.31
C LEU A 249 14.85 22.95 -2.98
N ASP A 250 15.25 24.03 -2.31
CA ASP A 250 16.39 24.87 -2.67
C ASP A 250 17.54 24.65 -1.67
N ILE A 251 18.73 24.35 -2.21
CA ILE A 251 19.88 23.93 -1.41
C ILE A 251 21.02 24.93 -1.65
N LYS A 252 21.34 25.70 -0.61
CA LYS A 252 22.50 26.61 -0.64
C LYS A 252 23.75 25.86 -0.25
N THR A 253 24.79 26.02 -1.04
CA THR A 253 26.02 25.24 -0.91
C THR A 253 27.26 26.10 -1.06
N THR A 254 28.41 25.57 -0.61
CA THR A 254 29.75 26.06 -0.94
C THR A 254 30.49 25.03 -1.78
N LEU A 255 31.39 25.51 -2.63
CA LEU A 255 32.23 24.64 -3.45
C LEU A 255 33.36 24.04 -2.60
N VAL A 256 33.50 22.72 -2.64
CA VAL A 256 34.61 22.00 -1.99
C VAL A 256 35.65 21.58 -3.02
N GLU A 257 35.21 20.88 -4.07
CA GLU A 257 36.10 20.32 -5.08
C GLU A 257 35.45 20.37 -6.46
N VAL A 258 36.28 20.50 -7.49
CA VAL A 258 35.86 20.38 -8.88
C VAL A 258 36.53 19.16 -9.49
N LYS A 259 35.73 18.21 -10.00
CA LYS A 259 36.28 17.10 -10.76
C LYS A 259 36.80 17.61 -12.10
N ARG A 260 38.12 17.55 -12.28
CA ARG A 260 38.76 17.87 -13.56
C ARG A 260 38.45 16.73 -14.54
N LYS A 261 38.02 17.09 -15.75
CA LYS A 261 37.92 16.15 -16.88
C LYS A 261 39.30 15.94 -17.48
#